data_AF-A0A829H0L6-F1
#
_entry.id   AF-A0A829H0L6-F1
#
_cell.length_a   1.000
_cell.length_b   1.000
_cell.length_c   1.000
_cell.angle_alpha   90.00
_cell.angle_beta   90.00
_cell.angle_gamma   90.00
#
_symmetry.space_group_name_H-M   'P 1'
#
loop_
_entity.id
_entity.type
_entity.pdbx_description
1 polymer ?
#
loop_
_entity_poly.entity_id
_entity_poly.type
_entity_poly.pdbx_seq_one_letter_code
_entity_poly.pdbx_strand_id
1 'polypeptide(L)'
;MAILMADVSSWQPESDSWFRKLADVGVKAVVVKLTEGTTYRNPKAAAQLAAGRRMGMQVHGYHYAHYHNSADAVAEGRFFGTTAKALGLSTESVMAADVEDPGLSGELTGVTNVFLQTVKAIGYPHTDLYTMASWLTARRFDRVALIPKNLWLASYGVNQPGVDNVGTWQFTNNFQGLGVDMSYDFFGHYTTRLTGTLNGGVARVPTIRFHTVQPGESWWAIAHQYGHDMDKLAALNGKTILSVIHPGDQLRVE
;
A
#
# COMPACT_ATOMS: atom_id res chain seq x y z
N MET A 1 -14.00 0.52 -7.23
CA MET A 1 -13.77 1.88 -6.71
C MET A 1 -12.47 1.86 -5.92
N ALA A 2 -11.44 2.61 -6.33
CA ALA A 2 -10.14 2.59 -5.65
C ALA A 2 -10.27 3.19 -4.23
N ILE A 3 -9.56 2.62 -3.25
CA ILE A 3 -9.72 2.96 -1.84
C ILE A 3 -8.61 3.93 -1.44
N LEU A 4 -8.96 5.00 -0.72
CA LEU A 4 -8.00 6.03 -0.33
C LEU A 4 -7.15 5.61 0.87
N MET A 5 -5.85 5.84 0.76
CA MET A 5 -4.84 5.68 1.81
C MET A 5 -4.02 6.97 1.90
N ALA A 6 -3.93 7.55 3.09
CA ALA A 6 -3.10 8.71 3.36
C ALA A 6 -1.76 8.27 3.97
N ASP A 7 -0.73 9.09 3.81
CA ASP A 7 0.49 8.96 4.59
C ASP A 7 0.82 10.27 5.32
N VAL A 8 1.38 10.15 6.52
CA VAL A 8 1.63 11.28 7.42
C VAL A 8 2.97 11.13 8.13
N SER A 9 3.55 12.26 8.48
CA SER A 9 4.80 12.36 9.22
C SER A 9 4.69 13.44 10.30
N SER A 10 5.82 13.84 10.90
CA SER A 10 5.84 14.96 11.84
C SER A 10 5.37 16.30 11.25
N TRP A 11 5.28 16.41 9.92
CA TRP A 11 4.78 17.61 9.23
C TRP A 11 3.27 17.78 9.35
N GLN A 12 2.51 16.69 9.48
CA GLN A 12 1.05 16.75 9.64
C GLN A 12 0.64 16.86 11.12
N PRO A 13 -0.57 17.37 11.41
CA PRO A 13 -1.15 17.31 12.75
C PRO A 13 -1.39 15.88 13.24
N GLU A 14 -1.59 15.75 14.55
CA GLU A 14 -1.87 14.48 15.24
C GLU A 14 -3.25 14.47 15.93
N SER A 15 -4.05 15.52 15.73
CA SER A 15 -5.34 15.70 16.40
C SER A 15 -6.47 14.92 15.75
N ASP A 16 -7.40 14.44 16.56
CA ASP A 16 -8.61 13.74 16.09
C ASP A 16 -9.43 14.58 15.12
N SER A 17 -9.53 15.89 15.35
CA SER A 17 -10.23 16.80 14.44
C SER A 17 -9.61 16.86 13.06
N TRP A 18 -8.28 16.69 12.95
CA TRP A 18 -7.60 16.68 11.67
C TRP A 18 -7.77 15.32 10.97
N PHE A 19 -7.59 14.21 11.68
CA PHE A 19 -7.84 12.87 11.14
C PHE A 19 -9.31 12.64 10.75
N ARG A 20 -10.25 13.28 11.43
CA ARG A 20 -11.68 13.23 11.06
C ARG A 20 -11.90 13.78 9.65
N LYS A 21 -11.18 14.84 9.23
CA LYS A 21 -11.29 15.36 7.86
C LYS A 21 -10.95 14.30 6.81
N LEU A 22 -9.97 13.44 7.10
CA LEU A 22 -9.61 12.31 6.22
C LEU A 22 -10.69 11.23 6.22
N ALA A 23 -11.24 10.92 7.40
CA ALA A 23 -12.30 9.91 7.54
C ALA A 23 -13.59 10.33 6.81
N ASP A 24 -13.98 11.61 6.92
CA ASP A 24 -15.20 12.17 6.32
C ASP A 24 -15.19 12.08 4.78
N VAL A 25 -14.00 12.10 4.18
CA VAL A 25 -13.81 11.94 2.72
C VAL A 25 -13.47 10.50 2.31
N GLY A 26 -13.61 9.55 3.23
CA GLY A 26 -13.58 8.12 2.94
C GLY A 26 -12.20 7.46 2.99
N VAL A 27 -11.17 8.13 3.53
CA VAL A 27 -9.85 7.52 3.75
C VAL A 27 -9.97 6.31 4.66
N LYS A 28 -9.41 5.17 4.24
CA LYS A 28 -9.53 3.88 4.94
C LYS A 28 -8.25 3.42 5.62
N ALA A 29 -7.10 3.99 5.26
CA ALA A 29 -5.83 3.68 5.89
C ALA A 29 -4.97 4.93 6.04
N VAL A 30 -4.11 4.91 7.06
CA VAL A 30 -3.03 5.88 7.23
C VAL A 30 -1.70 5.14 7.46
N VAL A 31 -0.67 5.51 6.69
CA VAL A 31 0.71 5.03 6.86
C VAL A 31 1.52 6.13 7.53
N VAL A 32 2.07 5.86 8.72
CA VAL A 32 2.73 6.88 9.55
C VAL A 32 4.25 6.73 9.46
N LYS A 33 4.99 7.82 9.24
CA LYS A 33 6.45 7.82 9.36
C LYS A 33 6.81 7.43 10.78
N LEU A 34 7.53 6.33 10.96
CA LEU A 34 7.95 5.93 12.31
C LEU A 34 9.39 6.35 12.58
N THR A 35 10.27 6.13 11.61
CA THR A 35 11.71 6.32 11.75
C THR A 35 12.35 6.81 10.45
N GLU A 36 13.54 7.36 10.59
CA GLU A 36 14.43 7.73 9.48
C GLU A 36 15.88 7.42 9.88
N GLY A 37 16.61 6.74 8.99
CA GLY A 37 17.94 6.22 9.30
C GLY A 37 17.96 5.41 10.60
N THR A 38 18.91 5.68 11.48
CA THR A 38 19.04 4.95 12.77
C THR A 38 18.82 5.81 14.00
N THR A 39 18.48 7.09 13.83
CA THR A 39 18.46 8.07 14.93
C THR A 39 17.13 8.79 15.07
N TYR A 40 16.45 9.10 13.97
CA TYR A 40 15.22 9.87 14.03
C TYR A 40 14.00 8.99 14.31
N ARG A 41 13.18 9.43 15.27
CA ARG A 41 11.85 8.87 15.56
C ARG A 41 10.84 9.99 15.40
N ASN A 42 9.75 9.73 14.67
CA ASN A 42 8.69 10.71 14.53
C ASN A 42 8.03 10.95 15.91
N PRO A 43 8.13 12.16 16.49
CA PRO A 43 7.59 12.44 17.83
C PRO A 43 6.06 12.37 17.88
N LYS A 44 5.39 12.48 16.72
CA LYS A 44 3.93 12.44 16.60
C LYS A 44 3.37 11.05 16.33
N ALA A 45 4.23 10.06 16.08
CA ALA A 45 3.79 8.76 15.56
C ALA A 45 2.74 8.08 16.46
N ALA A 46 2.95 8.07 17.78
CA ALA A 46 2.01 7.45 18.71
C ALA A 46 0.61 8.08 18.64
N ALA A 47 0.53 9.42 18.63
CA ALA A 47 -0.73 10.14 18.57
C ALA A 47 -1.40 10.00 17.19
N GLN A 48 -0.63 10.06 16.10
CA GLN A 48 -1.12 9.84 14.74
C GLN A 48 -1.71 8.44 14.53
N LEU A 49 -1.01 7.40 15.00
CA LEU A 49 -1.50 6.03 14.96
C LEU A 49 -2.78 5.86 15.79
N ALA A 50 -2.85 6.48 16.97
CA ALA A 50 -4.02 6.41 17.82
C ALA A 50 -5.23 7.15 17.21
N ALA A 51 -5.00 8.32 16.61
CA ALA A 51 -6.03 9.10 15.92
C ALA A 51 -6.59 8.35 14.70
N GLY A 52 -5.71 7.78 13.86
CA GLY A 52 -6.11 6.93 12.73
C GLY A 52 -7.01 5.76 13.15
N ARG A 53 -6.62 5.03 14.21
CA ARG A 53 -7.41 3.94 14.77
C ARG A 53 -8.79 4.40 15.26
N ARG A 54 -8.86 5.53 15.99
CA ARG A 54 -10.13 6.09 16.50
C ARG A 54 -11.07 6.50 15.36
N MET A 55 -10.53 6.94 14.23
CA MET A 55 -11.31 7.26 13.03
C MET A 55 -11.67 6.03 12.18
N GLY A 56 -11.38 4.81 12.67
CA GLY A 56 -11.71 3.56 11.99
C GLY A 56 -10.76 3.17 10.86
N MET A 57 -9.67 3.92 10.65
CA MET A 57 -8.69 3.62 9.61
C MET A 57 -7.80 2.43 10.00
N GLN A 58 -7.29 1.72 9.00
CA GLN A 58 -6.10 0.89 9.15
C GLN A 58 -4.88 1.75 9.41
N VAL A 59 -3.96 1.27 10.25
CA VAL A 59 -2.74 2.00 10.57
C VAL A 59 -1.51 1.15 10.31
N HIS A 60 -0.55 1.77 9.64
CA HIS A 60 0.66 1.16 9.10
C HIS A 60 1.85 2.06 9.36
N GLY A 61 3.06 1.57 9.05
CA GLY A 61 4.29 2.31 9.28
C GLY A 61 5.14 2.41 8.02
N TYR A 62 5.87 3.51 7.88
CA TYR A 62 6.96 3.60 6.91
C TYR A 62 8.26 4.11 7.55
N HIS A 63 9.35 3.80 6.86
CA HIS A 63 10.71 4.18 7.24
C HIS A 63 11.41 4.90 6.09
N TYR A 64 11.87 6.13 6.33
CA TYR A 64 12.66 6.88 5.33
C TYR A 64 14.11 6.39 5.35
N ALA A 65 14.53 5.76 4.26
CA ALA A 65 15.78 5.01 4.15
C ALA A 65 17.00 5.87 3.87
N HIS A 66 18.11 5.55 4.54
CA HIS A 66 19.45 6.13 4.30
C HIS A 66 20.52 5.06 4.07
N TYR A 67 20.12 3.78 3.89
CA TYR A 67 21.05 2.68 3.75
C TYR A 67 21.82 2.68 2.42
N HIS A 68 23.13 2.46 2.47
CA HIS A 68 23.97 2.32 1.27
C HIS A 68 24.51 0.89 1.08
N ASN A 69 24.44 0.07 2.12
CA ASN A 69 24.91 -1.30 2.11
C ASN A 69 24.05 -2.18 3.03
N SER A 70 24.28 -3.49 3.00
CA SER A 70 23.51 -4.46 3.77
C SER A 70 23.60 -4.25 5.29
N ALA A 71 24.72 -3.75 5.83
CA ALA A 71 24.84 -3.49 7.26
C ALA A 71 23.96 -2.33 7.69
N ASP A 72 23.93 -1.24 6.90
CA ASP A 72 23.04 -0.10 7.12
C ASP A 72 21.57 -0.55 7.06
N ALA A 73 21.21 -1.32 6.02
CA ALA A 73 19.85 -1.83 5.84
C ALA A 73 19.38 -2.71 7.00
N VAL A 74 20.26 -3.54 7.57
CA VAL A 74 19.96 -4.31 8.80
C VAL A 74 19.80 -3.37 10.00
N ALA A 75 20.66 -2.36 10.16
CA ALA A 75 20.58 -1.42 11.28
C ALA A 75 19.28 -0.61 11.24
N GLU A 76 18.94 -0.06 10.08
CA GLU A 76 17.71 0.69 9.83
C GLU A 76 16.47 -0.20 9.98
N GLY A 77 16.48 -1.41 9.40
CA GLY A 77 15.37 -2.35 9.54
C GLY A 77 15.11 -2.76 10.99
N ARG A 78 16.18 -2.93 11.79
CA ARG A 78 16.07 -3.16 13.24
C ARG A 78 15.51 -1.97 13.97
N PHE A 79 16.01 -0.78 13.68
CA PHE A 79 15.53 0.45 14.30
C PHE A 79 14.05 0.68 13.99
N PHE A 80 13.62 0.51 12.74
CA PHE A 80 12.23 0.61 12.32
C PHE A 80 11.33 -0.42 13.00
N GLY A 81 11.67 -1.72 12.89
CA GLY A 81 10.85 -2.80 13.44
C GLY A 81 10.72 -2.74 14.97
N THR A 82 11.80 -2.41 15.69
CA THR A 82 11.74 -2.25 17.15
C THR A 82 10.93 -1.02 17.57
N THR A 83 10.98 0.06 16.79
CA THR A 83 10.14 1.26 17.00
C THR A 83 8.67 0.94 16.80
N ALA A 84 8.32 0.23 15.73
CA ALA A 84 6.95 -0.18 15.47
C ALA A 84 6.38 -1.03 16.62
N LYS A 85 7.17 -1.97 17.16
CA LYS A 85 6.78 -2.75 18.34
C LYS A 85 6.52 -1.87 19.55
N ALA A 86 7.42 -0.94 19.84
CA ALA A 86 7.28 -0.02 20.97
C ALA A 86 6.04 0.90 20.84
N LEU A 87 5.65 1.24 19.61
CA LEU A 87 4.44 2.01 19.29
C LEU A 87 3.15 1.16 19.25
N GLY A 88 3.26 -0.15 19.49
CA GLY A 88 2.12 -1.06 19.47
C GLY A 88 1.49 -1.23 18.08
N LEU A 89 2.29 -1.20 17.02
CA LEU A 89 1.83 -1.62 15.69
C LEU A 89 1.57 -3.13 15.68
N SER A 90 0.44 -3.54 15.08
CA SER A 90 0.07 -4.95 14.94
C SER A 90 1.01 -5.65 13.95
N THR A 91 1.23 -6.95 14.12
CA THR A 91 1.97 -7.77 13.13
C THR A 91 1.28 -7.81 11.76
N GLU A 92 -0.02 -7.52 11.72
CA GLU A 92 -0.81 -7.38 10.49
C GLU A 92 -0.57 -6.04 9.76
N SER A 93 0.15 -5.10 10.37
CA SER A 93 0.47 -3.82 9.73
C SER A 93 1.47 -4.02 8.59
N VAL A 94 1.25 -3.31 7.49
CA VAL A 94 2.21 -3.17 6.40
C VAL A 94 3.33 -2.23 6.84
N MET A 95 4.57 -2.66 6.57
CA MET A 95 5.78 -1.92 6.88
C MET A 95 6.48 -1.53 5.58
N ALA A 96 6.38 -0.26 5.18
CA ALA A 96 6.95 0.24 3.93
C ALA A 96 8.39 0.77 4.13
N ALA A 97 9.30 0.40 3.22
CA ALA A 97 10.55 1.12 3.04
C ALA A 97 10.29 2.29 2.10
N ASP A 98 10.52 3.51 2.57
CA ASP A 98 10.48 4.73 1.77
C ASP A 98 11.89 5.01 1.24
N VAL A 99 12.07 4.73 -0.06
CA VAL A 99 13.36 4.70 -0.74
C VAL A 99 13.37 5.80 -1.79
N GLU A 100 13.64 7.01 -1.32
CA GLU A 100 13.49 8.22 -2.11
C GLU A 100 14.60 9.26 -1.88
N ASP A 101 15.47 9.03 -0.88
CA ASP A 101 16.51 9.97 -0.52
C ASP A 101 17.51 10.22 -1.67
N PRO A 102 17.82 11.49 -2.00
CA PRO A 102 18.72 11.81 -3.10
C PRO A 102 20.15 11.28 -2.93
N GLY A 103 20.57 10.94 -1.69
CA GLY A 103 21.85 10.28 -1.42
C GLY A 103 21.90 8.83 -1.89
N LEU A 104 20.75 8.16 -2.01
CA LEU A 104 20.69 6.78 -2.49
C LEU A 104 21.01 6.74 -3.99
N SER A 105 22.08 6.05 -4.36
CA SER A 105 22.61 5.95 -5.74
C SER A 105 22.63 4.49 -6.23
N GLY A 106 22.62 4.29 -7.56
CA GLY A 106 22.68 2.95 -8.17
C GLY A 106 21.39 2.12 -8.09
N GLU A 107 21.57 0.80 -8.29
CA GLU A 107 20.56 -0.26 -8.17
C GLU A 107 20.38 -0.63 -6.69
N LEU A 108 19.14 -0.69 -6.21
CA LEU A 108 18.81 -0.72 -4.78
C LEU A 108 18.03 -1.98 -4.36
N THR A 109 17.76 -2.93 -5.26
CA THR A 109 16.94 -4.12 -4.96
C THR A 109 17.56 -4.98 -3.87
N GLY A 110 18.86 -5.29 -3.98
CA GLY A 110 19.54 -6.16 -3.03
C GLY A 110 19.50 -5.58 -1.61
N VAL A 111 19.88 -4.31 -1.45
CA VAL A 111 19.94 -3.64 -0.15
C VAL A 111 18.55 -3.40 0.45
N THR A 112 17.56 -3.05 -0.38
CA THR A 112 16.16 -2.89 0.05
C THR A 112 15.58 -4.23 0.51
N ASN A 113 15.87 -5.33 -0.20
CA ASN A 113 15.44 -6.65 0.22
C ASN A 113 16.03 -7.06 1.58
N VAL A 114 17.28 -6.68 1.88
CA VAL A 114 17.90 -6.92 3.21
C VAL A 114 17.15 -6.16 4.31
N PHE A 115 16.80 -4.88 4.06
CA PHE A 115 15.99 -4.09 4.98
C PHE A 115 14.63 -4.77 5.25
N LEU A 116 13.90 -5.13 4.20
CA LEU A 116 12.57 -5.73 4.33
C LEU A 116 12.62 -7.12 5.00
N GLN A 117 13.63 -7.94 4.69
CA GLN A 117 13.84 -9.22 5.38
C GLN A 117 14.11 -9.03 6.88
N THR A 118 14.86 -7.99 7.24
CA THR A 118 15.12 -7.65 8.65
C THR A 118 13.84 -7.28 9.37
N VAL A 119 12.98 -6.45 8.75
CA VAL A 119 11.66 -6.08 9.30
C VAL A 119 10.76 -7.31 9.46
N LYS A 120 10.74 -8.19 8.47
CA LYS A 120 10.01 -9.47 8.53
C LYS A 120 10.51 -10.37 9.66
N ALA A 121 11.81 -10.51 9.83
CA ALA A 121 12.42 -11.31 10.89
C ALA A 121 12.11 -10.76 12.29
N ILE A 122 11.81 -9.46 12.42
CA ILE A 122 11.38 -8.84 13.66
C ILE A 122 9.91 -9.15 13.97
N GLY A 123 9.13 -9.65 13.02
CA GLY A 123 7.74 -10.08 13.25
C GLY A 123 6.70 -9.25 12.50
N TYR A 124 7.09 -8.48 11.49
CA TYR A 124 6.18 -7.79 10.58
C TYR A 124 6.24 -8.44 9.19
N PRO A 125 5.45 -9.50 8.94
CA PRO A 125 5.51 -10.26 7.69
C PRO A 125 5.03 -9.49 6.45
N HIS A 126 4.26 -8.42 6.63
CA HIS A 126 3.75 -7.59 5.54
C HIS A 126 4.65 -6.38 5.32
N THR A 127 5.23 -6.30 4.13
CA THR A 127 6.18 -5.26 3.76
C THR A 127 5.92 -4.73 2.38
N ASP A 128 6.23 -3.46 2.15
CA ASP A 128 6.12 -2.83 0.84
C ASP A 128 7.33 -1.92 0.53
N LEU A 129 7.41 -1.46 -0.71
CA LEU A 129 8.36 -0.46 -1.18
C LEU A 129 7.60 0.80 -1.62
N TYR A 130 7.98 1.94 -1.06
CA TYR A 130 7.66 3.25 -1.60
C TYR A 130 8.85 3.87 -2.33
N THR A 131 8.60 4.44 -3.52
CA THR A 131 9.57 5.24 -4.29
C THR A 131 8.85 6.01 -5.41
N MET A 132 9.55 6.87 -6.15
CA MET A 132 8.97 7.54 -7.33
C MET A 132 8.90 6.60 -8.54
N ALA A 133 7.87 6.76 -9.37
CA ALA A 133 7.73 6.02 -10.63
C ALA A 133 8.98 6.16 -11.54
N SER A 134 9.65 7.32 -11.50
CA SER A 134 10.88 7.59 -12.25
C SER A 134 12.06 6.69 -11.85
N TRP A 135 12.13 6.23 -10.60
CA TRP A 135 13.20 5.33 -10.15
C TRP A 135 13.03 3.92 -10.70
N LEU A 136 11.78 3.48 -10.93
CA LEU A 136 11.51 2.21 -11.59
C LEU A 136 11.81 2.28 -13.10
N THR A 137 11.43 3.37 -13.76
CA THR A 137 11.73 3.55 -15.19
C THR A 137 13.23 3.73 -15.44
N ALA A 138 13.96 4.32 -14.49
CA ALA A 138 15.43 4.38 -14.48
C ALA A 138 16.11 3.07 -14.07
N ARG A 139 15.35 1.97 -13.89
CA ARG A 139 15.86 0.64 -13.53
C ARG A 139 16.70 0.62 -12.26
N ARG A 140 16.33 1.43 -11.26
CA ARG A 140 16.95 1.38 -9.92
C ARG A 140 16.51 0.16 -9.11
N PHE A 141 15.48 -0.54 -9.58
CA PHE A 141 14.96 -1.75 -8.99
C PHE A 141 14.64 -2.81 -10.05
N ASP A 142 15.05 -4.05 -9.76
CA ASP A 142 14.54 -5.25 -10.40
C ASP A 142 13.24 -5.69 -9.70
N ARG A 143 12.12 -5.45 -10.36
CA ARG A 143 10.77 -5.77 -9.88
C ARG A 143 10.54 -7.27 -9.71
N VAL A 144 11.27 -8.12 -10.44
CA VAL A 144 11.16 -9.58 -10.31
C VAL A 144 11.85 -10.02 -9.02
N ALA A 145 13.03 -9.46 -8.73
CA ALA A 145 13.81 -9.79 -7.54
C ALA A 145 13.34 -9.09 -6.25
N LEU A 146 12.61 -7.97 -6.34
CA LEU A 146 12.03 -7.31 -5.17
C LEU A 146 11.09 -8.24 -4.38
N ILE A 147 11.23 -8.26 -3.05
CA ILE A 147 10.34 -8.99 -2.15
C ILE A 147 8.88 -8.48 -2.23
N PRO A 148 8.61 -7.16 -2.11
CA PRO A 148 7.25 -6.66 -2.19
C PRO A 148 6.77 -6.64 -3.64
N LYS A 149 5.54 -7.10 -3.85
CA LYS A 149 4.88 -7.09 -5.17
C LYS A 149 3.78 -6.05 -5.30
N ASN A 150 3.37 -5.43 -4.18
CA ASN A 150 2.39 -4.35 -4.19
C ASN A 150 2.99 -3.12 -4.88
N LEU A 151 4.09 -2.57 -4.36
CA LEU A 151 4.75 -1.36 -4.85
C LEU A 151 3.86 -0.12 -4.74
N TRP A 152 4.26 0.79 -3.87
CA TRP A 152 3.64 2.08 -3.65
C TRP A 152 4.43 3.16 -4.38
N LEU A 153 3.88 3.72 -5.46
CA LEU A 153 4.62 4.66 -6.31
C LEU A 153 4.08 6.08 -6.24
N ALA A 154 4.98 7.04 -6.14
CA ALA A 154 4.68 8.45 -6.33
C ALA A 154 4.73 8.85 -7.81
N SER A 155 3.66 9.48 -8.30
CA SER A 155 3.63 10.17 -9.59
C SER A 155 2.47 11.18 -9.60
N TYR A 156 2.78 12.46 -9.65
CA TYR A 156 1.81 13.55 -9.46
C TYR A 156 1.45 14.25 -10.75
N GLY A 157 0.25 14.84 -10.81
CA GLY A 157 -0.20 15.63 -11.97
C GLY A 157 -0.48 14.80 -13.23
N VAL A 158 -0.58 13.48 -13.08
CA VAL A 158 -0.81 12.51 -14.15
C VAL A 158 -2.11 11.72 -13.89
N ASN A 159 -2.64 11.06 -14.92
CA ASN A 159 -3.89 10.29 -14.83
C ASN A 159 -3.70 8.80 -14.50
N GLN A 160 -2.46 8.34 -14.38
CA GLN A 160 -2.09 6.96 -14.05
C GLN A 160 -0.69 6.93 -13.39
N PRO A 161 -0.33 5.87 -12.63
CA PRO A 161 0.96 5.80 -11.91
C PRO A 161 2.21 5.81 -12.79
N GLY A 162 2.08 5.62 -14.10
CA GLY A 162 3.20 5.61 -15.06
C GLY A 162 4.01 4.31 -15.09
N VAL A 163 3.69 3.33 -14.23
CA VAL A 163 4.27 1.99 -14.22
C VAL A 163 3.14 0.97 -14.09
N ASP A 164 3.11 -0.02 -14.99
CA ASP A 164 2.09 -1.07 -14.98
C ASP A 164 2.26 -2.02 -13.79
N ASN A 165 1.16 -2.65 -13.36
CA ASN A 165 1.13 -3.66 -12.29
C ASN A 165 1.70 -3.14 -10.96
N VAL A 166 1.20 -1.99 -10.52
CA VAL A 166 1.47 -1.41 -9.21
C VAL A 166 0.20 -1.44 -8.38
N GLY A 167 0.33 -1.63 -7.08
CA GLY A 167 -0.79 -1.84 -6.17
C GLY A 167 -1.18 -0.60 -5.40
N THR A 168 -0.29 0.39 -5.29
CA THR A 168 -0.61 1.66 -4.65
C THR A 168 0.01 2.83 -5.41
N TRP A 169 -0.79 3.87 -5.64
CA TRP A 169 -0.37 5.06 -6.37
C TRP A 169 -0.62 6.32 -5.54
N GLN A 170 0.45 6.97 -5.09
CA GLN A 170 0.39 8.31 -4.51
C GLN A 170 0.26 9.34 -5.63
N PHE A 171 -0.94 9.93 -5.75
CA PHE A 171 -1.31 10.77 -6.89
C PHE A 171 -1.21 12.27 -6.57
N THR A 172 -1.10 12.63 -5.29
CA THR A 172 -0.96 14.02 -4.85
C THR A 172 -0.23 14.11 -3.52
N ASN A 173 0.45 15.24 -3.31
CA ASN A 173 1.07 15.62 -2.04
C ASN A 173 0.30 16.73 -1.28
N ASN A 174 -0.88 17.12 -1.78
CA ASN A 174 -1.67 18.19 -1.19
C ASN A 174 -3.16 17.91 -1.34
N PHE A 175 -3.58 16.76 -0.83
CA PHE A 175 -4.96 16.32 -0.94
C PHE A 175 -5.91 17.32 -0.30
N GLN A 176 -6.80 17.89 -1.13
CA GLN A 176 -7.80 18.88 -0.74
C GLN A 176 -7.22 20.10 0.02
N GLY A 177 -5.97 20.48 -0.25
CA GLY A 177 -5.31 21.61 0.42
C GLY A 177 -4.87 21.34 1.86
N LEU A 178 -4.88 20.07 2.30
CA LEU A 178 -4.52 19.68 3.67
C LEU A 178 -3.01 19.52 3.89
N GLY A 179 -2.18 19.65 2.85
CA GLY A 179 -0.74 19.37 2.93
C GLY A 179 -0.45 17.93 3.35
N VAL A 180 -1.23 16.99 2.82
CA VAL A 180 -1.09 15.55 3.07
C VAL A 180 -1.07 14.81 1.75
N ASP A 181 -0.24 13.78 1.72
CA ASP A 181 -0.11 12.90 0.58
C ASP A 181 -1.28 11.92 0.56
N MET A 182 -1.75 11.62 -0.65
CA MET A 182 -2.89 10.72 -0.83
C MET A 182 -2.65 9.74 -1.96
N SER A 183 -3.02 8.50 -1.66
CA SER A 183 -2.81 7.35 -2.52
C SER A 183 -4.12 6.62 -2.82
N TYR A 184 -4.19 6.08 -4.03
CA TYR A 184 -5.10 5.00 -4.36
C TYR A 184 -4.46 3.66 -4.01
N ASP A 185 -5.10 2.90 -3.14
CA ASP A 185 -4.80 1.49 -2.89
C ASP A 185 -5.72 0.63 -3.76
N PHE A 186 -5.17 0.11 -4.86
CA PHE A 186 -5.97 -0.57 -5.89
C PHE A 186 -6.46 -1.95 -5.45
N PHE A 187 -5.69 -2.63 -4.60
CA PHE A 187 -5.93 -4.02 -4.23
C PHE A 187 -6.22 -4.22 -2.74
N GLY A 188 -6.24 -3.13 -1.97
CA GLY A 188 -6.56 -3.20 -0.57
C GLY A 188 -5.39 -3.64 0.31
N HIS A 189 -4.14 -3.50 -0.18
CA HIS A 189 -2.94 -3.90 0.55
C HIS A 189 -2.82 -3.19 1.91
N TYR A 190 -3.22 -1.91 1.96
CA TYR A 190 -3.24 -1.10 3.17
C TYR A 190 -4.64 -0.97 3.76
N THR A 191 -5.67 -0.95 2.92
CA THR A 191 -7.01 -0.50 3.30
C THR A 191 -7.98 -1.61 3.66
N THR A 192 -7.70 -2.85 3.23
CA THR A 192 -8.49 -4.00 3.65
C THR A 192 -8.01 -4.43 5.03
N ARG A 193 -8.89 -4.36 6.03
CA ARG A 193 -8.68 -5.13 7.26
C ARG A 193 -8.57 -6.59 6.84
N LEU A 194 -7.49 -7.27 7.20
CA LEU A 194 -7.50 -8.71 7.40
C LEU A 194 -8.46 -9.01 8.56
N THR A 195 -9.77 -8.84 8.32
CA THR A 195 -10.83 -9.02 9.30
C THR A 195 -11.16 -10.50 9.32
N GLY A 196 -10.44 -11.23 10.15
CA GLY A 196 -10.88 -12.51 10.66
C GLY A 196 -11.05 -12.41 12.16
N THR A 197 -12.29 -12.27 12.64
CA THR A 197 -12.61 -12.87 13.93
C THR A 197 -12.45 -14.38 13.72
N LEU A 198 -11.43 -14.98 14.33
CA LEU A 198 -11.17 -16.42 14.27
C LEU A 198 -12.25 -17.17 15.03
N ASN A 199 -13.37 -17.45 14.38
CA ASN A 199 -14.22 -18.59 14.73
C ASN A 199 -13.97 -19.70 13.70
N GLY A 200 -12.94 -20.51 13.99
CA GLY A 200 -12.68 -21.76 13.29
C GLY A 200 -11.89 -21.63 11.99
N GLY A 201 -10.56 -21.59 12.10
CA GLY A 201 -9.64 -22.18 11.13
C GLY A 201 -9.65 -21.62 9.70
N VAL A 202 -8.51 -21.03 9.32
CA VAL A 202 -8.12 -20.60 7.97
C VAL A 202 -8.76 -19.28 7.54
N ALA A 203 -8.02 -18.20 7.75
CA ALA A 203 -8.21 -16.96 7.02
C ALA A 203 -8.09 -17.27 5.51
N ARG A 204 -9.20 -17.16 4.77
CA ARG A 204 -9.13 -17.10 3.31
C ARG A 204 -8.49 -15.77 2.95
N VAL A 205 -7.21 -15.82 2.58
CA VAL A 205 -6.62 -14.81 1.70
C VAL A 205 -7.58 -14.67 0.51
N PRO A 206 -8.11 -13.48 0.18
CA PRO A 206 -8.92 -13.32 -1.01
C PRO A 206 -8.07 -13.79 -2.19
N THR A 207 -8.43 -14.93 -2.77
CA THR A 207 -7.75 -15.44 -3.94
C THR A 207 -8.29 -14.63 -5.09
N ILE A 208 -7.49 -13.70 -5.62
CA ILE A 208 -7.90 -12.94 -6.81
C ILE A 208 -8.01 -13.94 -7.95
N ARG A 209 -9.23 -14.13 -8.45
CA ARG A 209 -9.50 -15.01 -9.59
C ARG A 209 -9.80 -14.17 -10.80
N PHE A 210 -9.21 -14.56 -11.91
CA PHE A 210 -9.53 -14.04 -13.22
C PHE A 210 -10.26 -15.10 -14.03
N HIS A 211 -11.16 -14.62 -14.88
CA HIS A 211 -11.85 -15.40 -15.88
C HIS A 211 -11.44 -14.86 -17.26
N THR A 212 -11.01 -15.77 -18.14
CA THR A 212 -10.76 -15.46 -19.54
C THR A 212 -12.08 -15.54 -20.30
N VAL A 213 -12.58 -14.41 -20.79
CA VAL A 213 -13.82 -14.35 -21.57
C VAL A 213 -13.72 -15.29 -22.77
N GLN A 214 -14.70 -16.16 -22.94
CA GLN A 214 -14.85 -17.08 -24.05
C GLN A 214 -15.78 -16.51 -25.13
N PRO A 215 -15.69 -17.00 -26.38
CA PRO A 215 -16.63 -16.65 -27.43
C PRO A 215 -18.09 -16.88 -27.02
N GLY A 216 -18.90 -15.81 -27.10
CA GLY A 216 -20.34 -15.86 -26.80
C GLY A 216 -20.71 -15.50 -25.35
N GLU A 217 -19.74 -15.24 -24.48
CA GLU A 217 -20.02 -14.83 -23.10
C GLU A 217 -20.38 -13.33 -23.01
N SER A 218 -21.22 -13.02 -22.02
CA SER A 218 -21.65 -11.67 -21.67
C SER A 218 -21.38 -11.41 -20.18
N TRP A 219 -21.46 -10.14 -19.76
CA TRP A 219 -21.43 -9.78 -18.34
C TRP A 219 -22.41 -10.59 -17.51
N TRP A 220 -23.60 -10.89 -18.05
CA TRP A 220 -24.60 -11.71 -17.37
C TRP A 220 -24.12 -13.15 -17.17
N ALA A 221 -23.64 -13.80 -18.25
CA ALA A 221 -23.22 -15.18 -18.20
C ALA A 221 -22.07 -15.40 -17.20
N ILE A 222 -21.08 -14.50 -17.24
CA ILE A 222 -19.90 -14.57 -16.36
C ILE A 222 -20.31 -14.23 -14.93
N ALA A 223 -21.08 -13.16 -14.70
CA ALA A 223 -21.52 -12.80 -13.35
C ALA A 223 -22.34 -13.92 -12.71
N HIS A 224 -23.24 -14.54 -13.48
CA HIS A 224 -24.05 -15.65 -13.01
C HIS A 224 -23.20 -16.87 -12.64
N GLN A 225 -22.20 -17.23 -13.46
CA GLN A 225 -21.28 -18.34 -13.19
C GLN A 225 -20.55 -18.18 -11.84
N TYR A 226 -20.17 -16.96 -11.48
CA TYR A 226 -19.42 -16.67 -10.25
C TYR A 226 -20.29 -16.13 -9.11
N GLY A 227 -21.62 -16.13 -9.25
CA GLY A 227 -22.55 -15.68 -8.22
C GLY A 227 -22.47 -14.19 -7.91
N HIS A 228 -22.08 -13.36 -8.88
CA HIS A 228 -22.10 -11.91 -8.78
C HIS A 228 -23.29 -11.29 -9.48
N ASP A 229 -23.58 -10.05 -9.09
CA ASP A 229 -24.39 -9.13 -9.87
C ASP A 229 -23.58 -8.60 -11.08
N MET A 230 -24.24 -8.30 -12.20
CA MET A 230 -23.57 -7.84 -13.42
C MET A 230 -22.88 -6.49 -13.22
N ASP A 231 -23.53 -5.53 -12.55
CA ASP A 231 -22.95 -4.22 -12.29
C ASP A 231 -21.79 -4.34 -11.31
N LYS A 232 -21.90 -5.25 -10.34
CA LYS A 232 -20.80 -5.59 -9.44
C LYS A 232 -19.59 -6.17 -10.20
N LEU A 233 -19.81 -7.12 -11.11
CA LEU A 233 -18.73 -7.71 -11.92
C LEU A 233 -18.10 -6.67 -12.85
N ALA A 234 -18.91 -5.83 -13.50
CA ALA A 234 -18.41 -4.76 -14.36
C ALA A 234 -17.60 -3.73 -13.56
N ALA A 235 -18.11 -3.29 -12.41
CA ALA A 235 -17.43 -2.33 -11.54
C ALA A 235 -16.13 -2.89 -10.94
N LEU A 236 -16.08 -4.20 -10.63
CA LEU A 236 -14.86 -4.89 -10.20
C LEU A 236 -13.75 -4.80 -11.25
N ASN A 237 -14.13 -4.67 -12.52
CA ASN A 237 -13.24 -4.55 -13.67
C ASN A 237 -13.11 -3.12 -14.19
N GLY A 238 -13.57 -2.11 -13.43
CA GLY A 238 -13.52 -0.71 -13.84
C GLY A 238 -14.35 -0.39 -15.09
N LYS A 239 -15.37 -1.21 -15.37
CA LYS A 239 -16.25 -1.13 -16.54
C LYS A 239 -17.70 -0.95 -16.09
N THR A 240 -18.58 -0.76 -17.06
CA THR A 240 -20.04 -0.83 -16.87
C THR A 240 -20.58 -2.01 -17.64
N ILE A 241 -21.82 -2.44 -17.36
CA ILE A 241 -22.48 -3.51 -18.12
C ILE A 241 -22.67 -3.18 -19.60
N LEU A 242 -22.53 -1.90 -19.98
CA LEU A 242 -22.56 -1.42 -21.37
C LEU A 242 -21.21 -1.55 -22.08
N SER A 243 -20.13 -1.82 -21.34
CA SER A 243 -18.81 -2.01 -21.91
C SER A 243 -18.76 -3.32 -22.67
N VAL A 244 -18.30 -3.28 -23.92
CA VAL A 244 -18.09 -4.50 -24.71
C VAL A 244 -16.91 -5.29 -24.11
N ILE A 245 -17.12 -6.59 -23.93
CA ILE A 245 -16.08 -7.57 -23.57
C ILE A 245 -15.78 -8.44 -24.79
N HIS A 246 -14.51 -8.79 -24.99
CA HIS A 246 -14.06 -9.58 -26.13
C HIS A 246 -13.51 -10.93 -25.64
N PRO A 247 -13.62 -11.99 -26.45
CA PRO A 247 -12.96 -13.25 -26.14
C PRO A 247 -11.45 -13.05 -25.94
N GLY A 248 -10.92 -13.58 -24.84
CA GLY A 248 -9.54 -13.38 -24.39
C GLY A 248 -9.37 -12.32 -23.30
N ASP A 249 -10.35 -11.44 -23.08
CA ASP A 249 -10.30 -10.46 -21.99
C ASP A 249 -10.16 -11.16 -20.64
N GLN A 250 -9.32 -10.61 -19.77
CA GLN A 250 -9.21 -11.05 -18.38
C GLN A 250 -10.15 -10.23 -17.51
N LEU A 251 -11.22 -10.85 -17.01
CA LEU A 251 -12.11 -10.24 -16.04
C LEU A 251 -11.83 -10.79 -14.65
N ARG A 252 -11.57 -9.90 -13.70
CA ARG A 252 -11.52 -10.23 -12.29
C ARG A 252 -12.91 -10.64 -11.81
N VAL A 253 -13.00 -11.79 -11.15
CA VAL A 253 -14.24 -12.37 -10.62
C VAL A 253 -14.21 -12.56 -9.11
N GLU A 254 -13.05 -12.43 -8.43
CA GLU A 254 -12.92 -12.45 -6.96
C GLU A 254 -11.83 -11.45 -6.50
#